data_AF-A0A947XAL3-F1
#
_entry.id   AF-A0A947XAL3-F1
#
_cell.length_a   1.000
_cell.length_b   1.000
_cell.length_c   1.000
_cell.angle_alpha   90.00
_cell.angle_beta   90.00
_cell.angle_gamma   90.00
#
_symmetry.space_group_name_H-M   'P 1'
#
loop_
_entity.id
_entity.type
_entity.pdbx_description
1 polymer ?
#
loop_
_entity_poly.entity_id
_entity_poly.type
_entity_poly.pdbx_seq_one_letter_code
_entity_poly.pdbx_strand_id
1 'polypeptide(L)' 'MTKMLKTSPVNRKCAFPGCEHTLSIYNHQEFCHIHLDKMPQDKKHNVLPQPVESVDTV' A
#
# COMPACT_ATOMS: atom_id res chain seq x y z
N MET A 1 -25.31 -7.25 -12.42
CA MET A 1 -24.53 -7.88 -11.33
C MET A 1 -23.40 -6.95 -10.95
N THR A 2 -23.53 -6.26 -9.83
CA THR A 2 -22.53 -5.29 -9.35
C THR A 2 -21.35 -6.07 -8.77
N LYS A 3 -20.18 -6.01 -9.40
CA LYS A 3 -18.95 -6.62 -8.89
C LYS A 3 -18.66 -6.00 -7.51
N MET A 4 -18.79 -6.80 -6.44
CA MET A 4 -18.39 -6.37 -5.10
C MET A 4 -16.89 -6.05 -5.14
N LEU A 5 -16.56 -4.77 -5.04
CA LEU A 5 -15.19 -4.32 -4.82
C LEU A 5 -14.73 -5.01 -3.54
N LYS A 6 -13.71 -5.88 -3.66
CA LYS A 6 -13.07 -6.53 -2.52
C LYS A 6 -12.31 -5.45 -1.75
N THR A 7 -13.03 -4.68 -0.94
CA THR A 7 -12.41 -3.79 0.02
C THR A 7 -11.65 -4.67 1.00
N SER A 8 -10.37 -4.34 1.25
CA SER A 8 -9.61 -5.04 2.29
C SER A 8 -10.43 -5.02 3.58
N PRO A 9 -10.45 -6.12 4.36
CA PRO A 9 -11.26 -6.18 5.56
C PRO A 9 -10.94 -5.00 6.48
N VAL A 10 -11.99 -4.29 6.90
CA VAL A 10 -11.89 -3.19 7.87
C VAL A 10 -11.32 -3.78 9.16
N ASN A 11 -10.26 -3.16 9.71
CA ASN A 11 -9.54 -3.58 10.94
C ASN A 11 -8.46 -4.67 10.80
N ARG A 12 -7.78 -4.80 9.65
CA ARG A 12 -6.54 -5.58 9.61
C ARG A 12 -5.50 -4.98 10.57
N LYS A 13 -4.86 -5.80 11.40
CA LYS A 13 -3.73 -5.39 12.26
C LYS A 13 -2.40 -5.77 11.60
N CYS A 14 -1.36 -5.02 11.90
CA CYS A 14 0.00 -5.35 11.48
C CYS A 14 0.40 -6.74 12.00
N ALA A 15 0.98 -7.57 11.14
CA ALA A 15 1.49 -8.89 11.53
C ALA A 15 2.79 -8.86 12.34
N PHE A 16 3.37 -7.68 12.60
CA PHE A 16 4.61 -7.55 13.34
C PHE A 16 4.39 -7.82 14.84
N PRO A 17 5.22 -8.66 15.49
CA PRO A 17 5.02 -9.03 16.89
C PRO A 17 5.09 -7.79 17.80
N GLY A 18 4.05 -7.59 18.61
CA GLY A 18 3.94 -6.43 19.51
C GLY A 18 3.52 -5.12 18.81
N CYS A 19 3.17 -5.15 17.53
CA CYS A 19 2.64 -3.98 16.83
C CYS A 19 1.12 -3.90 16.97
N GLU A 20 0.63 -2.80 17.54
CA GLU A 20 -0.81 -2.54 17.70
C GLU A 20 -1.39 -1.68 16.57
N HIS A 21 -0.58 -1.33 15.56
CA HIS A 21 -1.04 -0.49 14.46
C HIS A 21 -2.04 -1.23 13.56
N THR A 22 -3.17 -0.57 13.33
CA THR A 22 -4.17 -0.97 12.34
C THR A 22 -3.69 -0.59 10.93
N LEU A 23 -3.87 -1.50 9.99
CA LEU A 23 -3.61 -1.30 8.58
C LEU A 23 -4.76 -0.53 7.95
N SER A 24 -4.43 0.46 7.14
CA SER A 24 -5.41 1.18 6.33
C SER A 24 -6.15 0.22 5.39
N ILE A 25 -7.39 0.55 5.02
CA ILE A 25 -8.18 -0.19 4.02
C ILE A 25 -7.51 -0.23 2.64
N TYR A 26 -6.63 0.73 2.36
CA TYR A 26 -5.81 0.78 1.14
C TYR A 26 -4.48 0.03 1.28
N ASN A 27 -4.12 -0.39 2.49
CA ASN A 27 -2.93 -1.18 2.70
C ASN A 27 -3.24 -2.65 2.43
N HIS A 28 -2.77 -3.12 1.27
CA HIS A 28 -2.90 -4.52 0.89
C HIS A 28 -1.81 -5.40 1.51
N GLN A 29 -0.77 -4.81 2.09
CA GLN A 29 0.34 -5.52 2.73
C GLN A 29 -0.06 -6.07 4.11
N GLU A 30 0.74 -6.99 4.63
CA GLU A 30 0.55 -7.59 5.96
C GLU A 30 1.17 -6.76 7.11
N PHE A 31 2.03 -5.80 6.76
CA PHE A 31 2.72 -4.91 7.70
C PHE A 31 2.24 -3.46 7.58
N CYS A 32 2.31 -2.71 8.67
CA CYS A 32 2.04 -1.26 8.65
C CYS A 32 3.19 -0.52 7.98
N HIS A 33 2.95 0.73 7.57
CA HIS A 33 3.96 1.56 6.90
C HIS A 33 5.29 1.65 7.67
N ILE A 34 5.25 1.62 9.02
CA ILE A 34 6.43 1.65 9.89
C ILE A 34 7.29 0.38 9.74
N HIS A 35 6.65 -0.78 9.61
CA HIS A 35 7.34 -2.07 9.50
C HIS A 35 7.60 -2.46 8.05
N LEU A 36 6.86 -1.91 7.10
CA LEU A 36 7.10 -2.07 5.68
C LEU A 36 8.45 -1.48 5.26
N ASP A 37 8.82 -0.33 5.85
CA ASP A 37 10.10 0.34 5.61
C ASP A 37 11.30 -0.46 6.17
N LYS A 38 11.07 -1.21 7.25
CA LYS A 38 12.07 -2.07 7.89
C LYS A 38 12.25 -3.42 7.20
N MET A 39 11.34 -3.79 6.30
CA MET A 39 11.50 -5.02 5.54
C MET A 39 12.35 -4.76 4.30
N PRO A 40 13.33 -5.64 4.00
CA PRO A 40 14.07 -5.55 2.76
C PRO A 40 13.07 -5.61 1.61
N GLN A 41 13.02 -4.52 0.84
CA GLN A 41 12.18 -4.34 -0.33
C GLN A 41 12.66 -5.24 -1.47
N ASP A 42 12.64 -6.57 -1.28
CA ASP A 42 13.06 -7.54 -2.29
C ASP A 42 12.03 -7.68 -3.43
N LYS A 43 10.92 -6.93 -3.35
CA LYS A 43 9.93 -6.85 -4.42
C LYS A 43 9.48 -5.41 -4.58
N LYS A 44 10.39 -4.58 -5.14
CA LYS A 44 9.97 -3.39 -5.89
C LYS A 44 8.98 -3.86 -6.96
N HIS A 45 7.70 -3.72 -6.66
CA HIS A 45 6.64 -3.87 -7.63
C HIS A 45 6.86 -2.76 -8.66
N ASN A 46 7.31 -3.17 -9.84
CA ASN A 46 7.58 -2.32 -10.97
C ASN A 46 6.26 -1.84 -11.59
N VAL A 47 5.50 -0.96 -10.92
CA VAL A 47 4.39 -0.20 -11.53
C VAL A 47 4.15 1.10 -10.75
N LEU A 48 4.74 2.22 -11.19
CA LEU A 48 4.03 3.29 -11.91
C LEU A 48 5.01 4.45 -12.19
N PRO A 49 5.18 4.90 -13.45
CA PRO A 49 5.93 6.12 -13.74
C PRO A 49 5.21 7.32 -13.10
N GLN A 50 5.98 8.17 -12.40
CA GLN A 50 5.49 9.47 -11.96
C GLN A 50 5.13 10.34 -13.18
N PRO A 51 4.10 11.21 -13.05
CA PRO A 51 3.41 11.82 -14.17
C PRO A 51 4.32 12.72 -14.99
N VAL A 52 4.08 12.76 -16.31
CA VAL A 52 4.74 13.71 -17.21
C VAL A 52 4.22 15.10 -16.86
N GLU A 53 5.09 15.95 -16.32
CA GLU A 53 4.88 17.39 -16.30
C GLU A 53 5.88 17.99 -17.30
N SER A 54 5.41 18.26 -18.51
CA SER A 54 6.07 19.16 -19.46
C SER A 54 4.98 19.71 -20.37
N VAL A 55 4.19 20.61 -19.81
CA VAL A 55 3.44 21.59 -20.59
C VAL A 55 4.30 22.85 -20.62
N ASP A 56 4.98 23.08 -21.73
CA ASP A 56 5.39 24.44 -22.10
C ASP A 56 5.20 24.60 -23.60
N THR A 57 4.08 25.26 -23.88
CA THR A 57 3.79 26.01 -25.09
C THR A 57 4.92 27.01 -25.39
N VAL A 58 5.42 27.02 -26.63
CA VAL A 58 5.67 28.21 -27.48
C VAL A 58 6.05 27.74 -28.89
#